data_AF-A0A7C7QPJ4-F1
#
_entry.id   AF-A0A7C7QPJ4-F1
#
_cell.length_a   1.000
_cell.length_b   1.000
_cell.length_c   1.000
_cell.angle_alpha   90.00
_cell.angle_beta   90.00
_cell.angle_gamma   90.00
#
_symmetry.space_group_name_H-M   'P 1'
#
loop_
_entity.id
_entity.type
_entity.pdbx_description
1 polymer ?
#
loop_
_entity_poly.entity_id
_entity_poly.type
_entity_poly.pdbx_seq_one_letter_code
_entity_poly.pdbx_strand_id
1 'polypeptide(L)'
;MQIQTLDATEILTRDEDIAYIMECIADVECCSIVGVSNMGKSVLLRSVCRPEVKQRYLGPQADDYTFVYIDFNLMLEMTEQGFYSWAWWPRP
;
A
#
# COMPACT_ATOMS: atom_id res chain seq x y z
N MET A 1 33.46 11.58 15.13
CA MET A 1 32.86 10.55 14.24
C MET A 1 31.36 10.59 14.48
N GLN A 2 30.64 11.32 13.63
CA GLN A 2 29.22 11.59 13.80
C GLN A 2 28.47 10.44 13.14
N ILE A 3 27.87 9.57 13.95
CA ILE A 3 27.02 8.49 13.43
C ILE A 3 25.75 9.20 12.95
N GLN A 4 25.63 9.36 11.64
CA GLN A 4 24.38 9.78 11.02
C GLN A 4 23.37 8.66 11.30
N THR A 5 22.42 8.91 12.19
CA THR A 5 21.19 8.12 12.27
C THR A 5 20.47 8.28 10.96
N LEU A 6 20.71 7.34 10.04
CA LEU A 6 19.83 7.07 8.92
C LEU A 6 18.44 6.85 9.53
N ASP A 7 17.46 7.59 9.04
CA ASP A 7 16.06 7.40 9.44
C ASP A 7 15.72 5.92 9.17
N ALA A 8 15.08 5.24 10.13
CA ALA A 8 14.72 3.83 9.98
C ALA A 8 13.83 3.59 8.74
N THR A 9 13.23 4.67 8.23
CA THR A 9 12.50 4.74 6.97
C THR A 9 13.36 4.50 5.73
N GLU A 10 14.66 4.81 5.72
CA GLU A 10 15.54 4.68 4.53
C GLU A 10 16.17 3.29 4.34
N ILE A 11 16.30 2.48 5.40
CA ILE A 11 17.13 1.25 5.35
C ILE A 11 16.37 0.00 4.85
N LEU A 12 15.04 0.06 4.74
CA LEU A 12 14.20 -1.11 4.39
C LEU A 12 13.15 -0.81 3.31
N THR A 13 13.40 0.17 2.43
CA THR A 13 12.46 0.45 1.34
C THR A 13 12.62 -0.60 0.25
N ARG A 14 11.58 -1.40 0.05
CA ARG A 14 11.43 -2.22 -1.16
C ARG A 14 11.01 -1.30 -2.32
N ASP A 15 11.87 -0.34 -2.64
CA ASP A 15 11.57 0.77 -3.56
C ASP A 15 11.18 0.25 -4.95
N GLU A 16 11.84 -0.81 -5.43
CA GLU A 16 11.49 -1.48 -6.70
C GLU A 16 10.07 -2.07 -6.67
N ASP A 17 9.68 -2.73 -5.58
CA ASP A 17 8.34 -3.29 -5.45
C ASP A 17 7.27 -2.18 -5.35
N ILE A 18 7.59 -1.08 -4.67
CA ILE A 18 6.68 0.08 -4.58
C ILE A 18 6.52 0.72 -5.96
N ALA A 19 7.63 0.91 -6.69
CA ALA A 19 7.62 1.45 -8.03
C ALA A 19 6.73 0.60 -8.95
N TYR A 20 6.90 -0.72 -8.93
CA TYR A 20 6.08 -1.66 -9.69
C TYR A 20 4.58 -1.53 -9.36
N ILE A 21 4.21 -1.49 -8.08
CA ILE A 21 2.81 -1.32 -7.67
C ILE A 21 2.26 0.01 -8.18
N MET A 22 3.02 1.09 -8.07
CA MET A 22 2.59 2.43 -8.47
C MET A 22 2.46 2.57 -9.99
N GLU A 23 3.32 1.92 -10.77
CA GLU A 23 3.22 1.83 -12.24
C GLU A 23 1.92 1.13 -12.65
N CYS A 24 1.62 -0.04 -12.07
CA CYS A 24 0.35 -0.72 -12.32
C CYS A 24 -0.86 0.15 -11.95
N ILE A 25 -0.81 0.91 -10.84
CA ILE A 25 -1.90 1.81 -10.45
C ILE A 25 -2.07 2.95 -11.46
N ALA A 26 -0.97 3.56 -11.91
CA ALA A 26 -1.00 4.64 -12.90
C ALA A 26 -1.57 4.18 -14.24
N ASP A 27 -1.31 2.92 -14.62
CA ASP A 27 -1.83 2.30 -15.84
C ASP A 27 -3.23 1.68 -15.67
N VAL A 28 -3.84 1.81 -14.49
CA VAL A 28 -5.17 1.25 -14.16
C VAL A 28 -5.20 -0.28 -14.29
N GLU A 29 -4.09 -0.93 -13.95
CA GLU A 29 -3.90 -2.37 -13.99
C GLU A 29 -3.97 -3.02 -12.61
N CYS A 30 -4.31 -4.30 -12.60
CA CYS A 30 -4.24 -5.14 -11.40
C CYS A 30 -2.88 -5.82 -11.30
N CYS A 31 -2.25 -5.78 -10.12
CA CYS A 31 -1.01 -6.50 -9.86
C CYS A 31 -1.13 -7.43 -8.64
N SER A 32 -0.19 -8.37 -8.52
CA SER A 32 -0.12 -9.32 -7.40
C SER A 32 1.28 -9.39 -6.82
N ILE A 33 1.38 -9.41 -5.49
CA ILE A 33 2.63 -9.57 -4.74
C ILE A 33 2.67 -10.98 -4.15
N VAL A 34 3.43 -11.87 -4.78
CA VAL A 34 3.55 -13.28 -4.37
C VAL A 34 4.88 -13.52 -3.66
N GLY A 35 4.85 -14.28 -2.56
CA GLY A 35 6.07 -14.65 -1.84
C GLY A 35 5.76 -15.38 -0.53
N VAL A 36 6.80 -15.89 0.12
CA VAL A 36 6.69 -16.65 1.38
C VAL A 36 5.96 -15.84 2.46
N SER A 37 5.15 -16.52 3.28
CA SER A 37 4.47 -15.91 4.43
C SER A 37 5.47 -15.18 5.34
N ASN A 38 5.00 -14.12 6.00
CA ASN A 38 5.79 -13.30 6.92
C ASN A 38 7.00 -12.55 6.32
N MET A 39 7.15 -12.49 4.99
CA MET A 39 8.18 -11.69 4.31
C MET A 39 7.79 -10.20 4.13
N GLY A 40 6.96 -9.65 5.01
CA GLY A 40 6.65 -8.20 5.01
C GLY A 40 5.69 -7.70 3.92
N LYS A 41 4.96 -8.58 3.20
CA LYS A 41 3.99 -8.15 2.15
C LYS A 41 2.94 -7.17 2.66
N SER A 42 2.34 -7.42 3.84
CA SER A 42 1.38 -6.51 4.44
C SER A 42 2.01 -5.18 4.88
N VAL A 43 3.29 -5.19 5.26
CA VAL A 43 4.04 -3.96 5.58
C VAL A 43 4.26 -3.14 4.32
N LEU A 44 4.67 -3.79 3.22
CA LEU A 44 4.79 -3.16 1.90
C LEU A 44 3.48 -2.50 1.45
N LEU A 45 2.36 -3.23 1.49
CA LEU A 45 1.05 -2.70 1.08
C LEU A 45 0.60 -1.49 1.94
N ARG A 46 0.88 -1.50 3.25
CA ARG A 46 0.62 -0.35 4.11
C ARG A 46 1.53 0.85 3.79
N SER A 47 2.79 0.61 3.42
CA SER A 47 3.71 1.67 3.00
C SER A 47 3.23 2.38 1.73
N VAL A 48 2.70 1.63 0.75
CA VAL A 48 2.12 2.18 -0.49
C VAL A 48 0.98 3.18 -0.20
N CYS A 49 0.22 2.97 0.87
CA CYS A 49 -0.87 3.88 1.25
C CYS A 49 -0.42 5.17 1.93
N ARG A 50 0.86 5.32 2.30
CA ARG A 50 1.36 6.52 2.99
C ARG A 50 1.40 7.74 2.04
N PRO A 51 0.90 8.92 2.45
CA PRO A 51 0.86 10.11 1.59
C PRO A 51 2.21 10.48 0.96
N GLU A 52 3.29 10.39 1.72
CA GLU A 52 4.65 10.68 1.26
C GLU A 52 5.14 9.69 0.19
N VAL A 53 4.67 8.44 0.23
CA VAL A 53 4.99 7.44 -0.79
C VAL A 53 4.17 7.71 -2.04
N LYS A 54 2.87 7.98 -1.92
CA LYS A 54 2.05 8.40 -3.08
C LYS A 54 2.64 9.62 -3.78
N GLN A 55 3.00 10.65 -3.01
CA GLN A 55 3.58 11.88 -3.56
C GLN A 55 4.91 11.62 -4.28
N ARG A 56 5.76 10.73 -3.74
CA ARG A 56 7.05 10.38 -4.35
C ARG A 56 6.90 9.69 -5.71
N TYR A 57 5.94 8.79 -5.85
CA TYR A 57 5.82 7.93 -7.03
C TYR A 57 4.79 8.43 -8.07
N LEU A 58 3.68 9.03 -7.62
CA LEU A 58 2.62 9.55 -8.51
C LEU A 58 2.71 11.07 -8.74
N GLY A 59 3.52 11.78 -7.94
CA GLY A 59 3.73 13.21 -8.11
C GLY A 59 2.41 14.01 -8.02
N PRO A 60 2.14 14.93 -8.96
CA PRO A 60 0.91 15.72 -8.98
C PRO A 60 -0.38 14.89 -9.08
N GLN A 61 -0.30 13.67 -9.62
CA GLN A 61 -1.47 12.78 -9.76
C GLN A 61 -1.84 12.09 -8.45
N ALA A 62 -1.04 12.23 -7.38
CA ALA A 62 -1.29 11.54 -6.11
C ALA A 62 -2.69 11.85 -5.53
N ASP A 63 -3.20 13.05 -5.76
CA ASP A 63 -4.52 13.50 -5.29
C ASP A 63 -5.68 12.93 -6.13
N ASP A 64 -5.39 12.40 -7.33
CA ASP A 64 -6.40 11.74 -8.19
C ASP A 64 -6.78 10.35 -7.67
N TYR A 65 -6.01 9.79 -6.72
CA TYR A 65 -6.17 8.42 -6.24
C TYR A 65 -6.53 8.34 -4.75
N THR A 66 -7.65 7.68 -4.46
CA THR A 66 -7.97 7.25 -3.08
C THR A 66 -7.52 5.82 -2.85
N PHE A 67 -6.46 5.66 -2.06
CA PHE A 67 -5.95 4.33 -1.68
C PHE A 67 -6.76 3.76 -0.53
N VAL A 68 -7.04 2.48 -0.66
CA VAL A 68 -7.87 1.69 0.23
C VAL A 68 -7.09 0.42 0.56
N TYR A 69 -6.80 0.21 1.85
CA TYR A 69 -6.18 -1.02 2.33
C TYR A 69 -7.23 -1.88 3.01
N ILE A 70 -7.49 -3.08 2.47
CA ILE A 70 -8.43 -4.05 3.01
C ILE A 70 -7.62 -5.17 3.68
N ASP A 71 -7.68 -5.27 5.00
CA ASP A 71 -7.02 -6.34 5.75
C ASP A 71 -8.01 -7.46 6.06
N PHE A 72 -7.83 -8.60 5.39
CA PHE A 72 -8.68 -9.78 5.59
C PHE A 72 -8.53 -10.39 6.99
N ASN A 73 -7.42 -10.12 7.71
CA ASN A 73 -7.27 -10.59 9.10
C ASN A 73 -8.19 -9.86 10.08
N LEU A 74 -8.71 -8.69 9.69
CA LEU A 74 -9.63 -7.88 10.51
C LEU A 74 -11.09 -8.04 10.08
N MET A 75 -11.38 -8.86 9.07
CA MET A 75 -12.76 -9.15 8.70
C MET A 75 -13.38 -10.14 9.70
N LEU A 76 -14.46 -9.68 10.35
CA LEU A 76 -15.25 -10.46 11.32
C LEU A 76 -15.78 -11.76 10.71
N GLU A 77 -16.19 -11.72 9.45
CA GLU A 77 -16.62 -12.90 8.69
C GLU A 77 -16.05 -12.80 7.26
N MET A 78 -15.33 -13.84 6.82
CA MET A 78 -14.87 -13.95 5.42
C MET A 78 -16.02 -14.40 4.50
N THR A 79 -17.06 -13.59 4.40
CA THR A 79 -18.18 -13.78 3.47
C THR A 79 -18.11 -12.74 2.34
N GLU A 80 -18.69 -13.07 1.18
CA GLU A 80 -18.83 -12.10 0.08
C GLU A 80 -19.57 -10.83 0.54
N GLN A 81 -20.60 -10.97 1.39
CA GLN A 81 -21.30 -9.81 1.96
C GLN A 81 -20.40 -8.96 2.87
N GLY A 82 -19.54 -9.60 3.68
CA GLY A 82 -18.56 -8.90 4.52
C GLY A 82 -17.62 -8.01 3.70
N PHE A 83 -17.13 -8.52 2.56
CA PHE A 83 -16.28 -7.76 1.64
C PHE A 83 -16.99 -6.55 1.04
N TYR A 84 -18.22 -6.71 0.53
CA TYR A 84 -18.96 -5.60 -0.07
C TYR A 84 -19.31 -4.54 0.96
N SER A 85 -19.69 -4.92 2.18
CA SER A 85 -20.13 -3.97 3.22
C SER A 85 -19.11 -2.86 3.52
N TRP A 86 -17.81 -3.19 3.43
CA TRP A 86 -16.73 -2.22 3.62
C TRP A 86 -16.61 -1.22 2.45
N ALA A 87 -16.86 -1.66 1.22
CA ALA A 87 -16.84 -0.82 0.03
C ALA A 87 -18.05 0.11 -0.11
N TRP A 88 -19.19 -0.24 0.51
CA TRP A 88 -20.45 0.50 0.45
C TRP A 88 -20.76 1.36 1.69
N TRP A 89 -19.85 1.44 2.66
CA TRP A 89 -20.05 2.32 3.82
C TRP A 89 -20.02 3.80 3.39
N PRO A 90 -21.02 4.62 3.78
CA PRO A 90 -21.05 6.03 3.39
C PRO A 90 -19.86 6.73 4.02
N ARG A 91 -18.96 7.26 3.18
CA ARG A 91 -17.99 8.27 3.63
C ARG A 91 -18.67 9.65 3.57
N PRO A 92 -18.49 10.50 4.60
CA PRO A 92 -18.89 11.91 4.54
C PRO A 92 -18.08 12.67 3.49
#